data_AF-A0A939JJR2-F1
#
_entry.id   AF-A0A939JJR2-F1
#
_cell.length_a   1.000
_cell.length_b   1.000
_cell.length_c   1.000
_cell.angle_alpha   90.00
_cell.angle_beta   90.00
_cell.angle_gamma   90.00
#
_symmetry.space_group_name_H-M   'P 1'
#
loop_
_entity.id
_entity.type
_entity.pdbx_description
1 polymer ?
#
loop_
_entity_poly.entity_id
_entity_poly.type
_entity_poly.pdbx_seq_one_letter_code
_entity_poly.pdbx_strand_id
1 'polypeptide(L)'
;MPGKELFPHQVEAVDAILRVLQTPADGHMPAEGLRTQVIAATGSGKTLIATEAAQKLAARRVLVFVPTLDLLTQAAASWREGGRTGAMIGVCRLTAEDADGMPCTTDPAELVAWANGLERVTVFATYAAVGLGILQRAHAQGLGVWDLMVVDEAHRTSGDAGKPWAAVHDQGKIPTGRRLYMTATARIWEAAEGRCGKAPRLIASMDPESPLFGPVAFKLTLSEAISRGLVAPYQVVCIDITDPELHQAQQTAGPGSDAVRGARLAALQTGVLTAAAREELRKVLAFHSKVSEAEAMAVGVIDVARRLWQDDPRRFPAPERVWADWLYGGHAPSHRRAVLTEFASDVIEDRDGLQPAALRVLSSVKVLGEGVDTANCDSVAFCDARGSMVDIVQMVGRALRMKPGEGEIASLIVPVFLAPGENPDEILTSPAYEILAKILEALRAHDTDTVEALADPRVRSGSY
;
A
#
# COMPACT_ATOMS: atom_id res chain seq x y z
N MET A 1 19.30 13.82 -17.58
CA MET A 1 19.84 13.95 -16.21
C MET A 1 20.38 12.58 -15.82
N PRO A 2 21.55 12.45 -15.17
CA PRO A 2 21.96 11.16 -14.63
C PRO A 2 20.88 10.69 -13.64
N GLY A 3 20.48 9.41 -13.75
CA GLY A 3 19.44 8.82 -12.91
C GLY A 3 19.83 8.82 -11.43
N LYS A 4 18.84 8.64 -10.55
CA LYS A 4 19.05 8.54 -9.10
C LYS A 4 20.01 7.40 -8.78
N GLU A 5 21.03 7.65 -7.97
CA GLU A 5 21.98 6.61 -7.54
C GLU A 5 21.25 5.54 -6.72
N LEU A 6 21.55 4.27 -7.02
CA LEU A 6 20.88 3.12 -6.41
C LEU A 6 21.49 2.82 -5.04
N PHE A 7 20.64 2.46 -4.09
CA PHE A 7 21.10 1.88 -2.83
C PHE A 7 21.65 0.46 -3.04
N PRO A 8 22.54 -0.05 -2.16
CA PRO A 8 23.15 -1.38 -2.31
C PRO A 8 22.15 -2.51 -2.53
N HIS A 9 21.04 -2.54 -1.76
CA HIS A 9 20.01 -3.58 -1.91
C HIS A 9 19.27 -3.50 -3.26
N GLN A 10 19.19 -2.31 -3.86
CA GLN A 10 18.61 -2.13 -5.18
C GLN A 10 19.55 -2.65 -6.26
N VAL A 11 20.86 -2.45 -6.11
CA VAL A 11 21.89 -3.05 -6.98
C VAL A 11 21.83 -4.58 -6.89
N GLU A 12 21.80 -5.14 -5.68
CA GLU A 12 21.64 -6.59 -5.46
C GLU A 12 20.38 -7.14 -6.15
N ALA A 13 19.25 -6.46 -6.00
CA ALA A 13 17.99 -6.85 -6.62
C ALA A 13 18.06 -6.80 -8.15
N VAL A 14 18.62 -5.73 -8.72
CA VAL A 14 18.80 -5.59 -10.17
C VAL A 14 19.71 -6.68 -10.72
N ASP A 15 20.85 -6.94 -10.09
CA ASP A 15 21.77 -7.98 -10.54
C ASP A 15 21.14 -9.38 -10.46
N ALA A 16 20.33 -9.64 -9.42
CA ALA A 16 19.55 -10.86 -9.31
C ALA A 16 18.50 -11.01 -10.42
N ILE A 17 17.77 -9.93 -10.74
CA ILE A 17 16.83 -9.91 -11.88
C ILE A 17 17.56 -10.23 -13.18
N LEU A 18 18.71 -9.59 -13.42
CA LEU A 18 19.49 -9.78 -14.64
C LEU A 18 19.97 -11.23 -14.81
N ARG A 19 20.42 -11.88 -13.73
CA ARG A 19 20.82 -13.30 -13.78
C ARG A 19 19.71 -14.22 -14.30
N VAL A 20 18.45 -13.92 -13.96
CA VAL A 20 17.29 -14.75 -14.33
C VAL A 20 16.68 -14.33 -15.67
N LEU A 21 16.65 -13.02 -15.96
CA LEU A 21 15.98 -12.47 -17.15
C LEU A 21 16.92 -12.16 -18.32
N GLN A 22 18.23 -12.37 -18.19
CA GLN A 22 19.16 -12.25 -19.31
C GLN A 22 18.79 -13.21 -20.45
N THR A 23 19.07 -12.80 -21.68
CA THR A 23 18.87 -13.66 -22.85
C THR A 23 19.69 -14.95 -22.66
N PRO A 24 19.11 -16.13 -22.88
CA PRO A 24 19.84 -17.39 -22.81
C PRO A 24 21.04 -17.40 -23.78
N ALA A 25 22.07 -18.17 -23.44
CA ALA A 25 23.33 -18.19 -24.20
C ALA A 25 23.15 -18.70 -25.64
N ASP A 26 22.12 -19.50 -25.90
CA ASP A 26 21.74 -19.97 -27.24
C ASP A 26 20.99 -18.91 -28.07
N GLY A 27 20.72 -17.73 -27.49
CA GLY A 27 20.02 -16.63 -28.12
C GLY A 27 18.51 -16.83 -28.26
N HIS A 28 17.96 -17.97 -27.83
CA HIS A 28 16.55 -18.31 -28.02
C HIS A 28 15.75 -18.05 -26.75
N MET A 29 14.74 -17.18 -26.86
CA MET A 29 13.80 -16.97 -25.76
C MET A 29 12.83 -18.16 -25.67
N PRO A 30 12.54 -18.67 -24.46
CA PRO A 30 11.54 -19.72 -24.28
C PRO A 30 10.16 -19.28 -24.81
N ALA A 31 9.36 -20.23 -25.28
CA ALA A 31 8.02 -19.95 -25.82
C ALA A 31 7.12 -19.19 -24.81
N GLU A 32 7.20 -19.55 -23.53
CA GLU A 32 6.45 -18.90 -22.44
C GLU A 32 7.10 -17.63 -21.88
N GLY A 33 8.24 -17.21 -22.45
CA GLY A 33 9.09 -16.14 -21.95
C GLY A 33 9.83 -16.48 -20.65
N LEU A 34 10.74 -15.61 -20.25
CA LEU A 34 11.42 -15.68 -18.94
C LEU A 34 10.55 -15.03 -17.86
N ARG A 35 10.60 -15.55 -16.64
CA ARG A 35 9.75 -15.10 -15.53
C ARG A 35 10.56 -15.09 -14.24
N THR A 36 10.37 -14.07 -13.42
CA THR A 36 10.94 -14.04 -12.08
C THR A 36 10.13 -13.16 -11.15
N GLN A 37 10.35 -13.35 -9.86
CA GLN A 37 9.70 -12.62 -8.79
C GLN A 37 10.73 -11.82 -7.98
N VAL A 38 10.34 -10.62 -7.57
CA VAL A 38 11.02 -9.83 -6.55
C VAL A 38 10.04 -9.57 -5.42
N ILE A 39 10.37 -10.11 -4.25
CA ILE A 39 9.60 -9.91 -3.02
C ILE A 39 10.34 -8.90 -2.18
N ALA A 40 9.88 -7.66 -2.15
CA ALA A 40 10.59 -6.60 -1.44
C ALA A 40 9.61 -5.73 -0.64
N ALA A 41 10.02 -5.40 0.59
CA ALA A 41 9.28 -4.52 1.49
C ALA A 41 8.76 -3.26 0.77
N THR A 42 7.58 -2.80 1.12
CA THR A 42 7.07 -1.49 0.72
C THR A 42 8.04 -0.40 1.20
N GLY A 43 8.28 0.63 0.38
CA GLY A 43 9.29 1.66 0.65
C GLY A 43 10.70 1.37 0.16
N SER A 44 11.09 0.11 -0.08
CA SER A 44 12.46 -0.26 -0.53
C SER A 44 12.87 0.21 -1.94
N GLY A 45 11.97 0.84 -2.70
CA GLY A 45 12.25 1.36 -4.04
C GLY A 45 12.04 0.38 -5.20
N LYS A 46 11.06 -0.52 -5.10
CA LYS A 46 10.66 -1.47 -6.17
C LYS A 46 10.56 -0.85 -7.57
N THR A 47 9.93 0.32 -7.68
CA THR A 47 9.75 1.00 -8.98
C THR A 47 11.08 1.40 -9.61
N LEU A 48 12.06 1.81 -8.81
CA LEU A 48 13.40 2.17 -9.28
C LEU A 48 14.19 0.91 -9.69
N ILE A 49 14.10 -0.17 -8.91
CA ILE A 49 14.65 -1.50 -9.27
C ILE A 49 14.11 -1.94 -10.64
N ALA A 50 12.80 -1.84 -10.87
CA ALA A 50 12.19 -2.21 -12.14
C ALA A 50 12.68 -1.34 -13.32
N THR A 51 12.81 -0.04 -13.07
CA THR A 51 13.29 0.94 -14.07
C THR A 51 14.73 0.63 -14.48
N GLU A 52 15.61 0.40 -13.50
CA GLU A 52 17.00 0.06 -13.76
C GLU A 52 17.13 -1.30 -14.45
N ALA A 53 16.38 -2.31 -14.00
CA ALA A 53 16.38 -3.62 -14.64
C ALA A 53 15.96 -3.52 -16.12
N ALA A 54 14.95 -2.70 -16.44
CA ALA A 54 14.54 -2.45 -17.81
C ALA A 54 15.65 -1.78 -18.66
N GLN A 55 16.42 -0.86 -18.06
CA GLN A 55 17.55 -0.21 -18.73
C GLN A 55 18.70 -1.17 -18.98
N LYS A 56 19.13 -1.92 -17.97
CA LYS A 56 20.24 -2.89 -18.08
C LYS A 56 19.89 -4.08 -18.97
N LEU A 57 18.61 -4.47 -19.07
CA LEU A 57 18.12 -5.44 -20.06
C LEU A 57 18.01 -4.87 -21.50
N ALA A 58 18.30 -3.57 -21.68
CA ALA A 58 18.09 -2.85 -22.94
C ALA A 58 16.67 -2.98 -23.50
N ALA A 59 15.66 -3.10 -22.63
CA ALA A 59 14.27 -3.27 -23.04
C ALA A 59 13.76 -2.02 -23.77
N ARG A 60 13.32 -2.19 -25.01
CA ARG A 60 12.80 -1.11 -25.87
C ARG A 60 11.31 -0.91 -25.63
N ARG A 61 10.54 -2.00 -25.62
CA ARG A 61 9.09 -2.01 -25.36
C ARG A 61 8.82 -2.57 -23.98
N VAL A 62 8.38 -1.71 -23.07
CA VAL A 62 8.09 -2.09 -21.68
C VAL A 62 6.62 -1.88 -21.36
N LEU A 63 6.01 -2.86 -20.71
CA LEU A 63 4.65 -2.76 -20.16
C LEU A 63 4.71 -2.80 -18.63
N VAL A 64 4.10 -1.83 -17.96
CA VAL A 64 4.07 -1.74 -16.50
C VAL A 64 2.61 -1.82 -16.04
N PHE A 65 2.29 -2.85 -15.27
CA PHE A 65 1.00 -2.98 -14.60
C PHE A 65 1.06 -2.44 -13.19
N VAL A 66 0.04 -1.64 -12.86
CA VAL A 66 -0.20 -1.10 -11.53
C VAL A 66 -1.67 -1.27 -11.17
N PRO A 67 -2.06 -1.24 -9.89
CA PRO A 67 -3.45 -1.50 -9.54
C PRO A 67 -4.37 -0.29 -9.63
N THR A 68 -3.87 0.94 -9.45
CA THR A 68 -4.69 2.16 -9.49
C THR A 68 -4.20 3.17 -10.53
N LEU A 69 -5.08 4.11 -10.87
CA LEU A 69 -4.75 5.24 -11.75
C LEU A 69 -3.72 6.20 -11.12
N ASP A 70 -3.71 6.35 -9.80
CA ASP A 70 -2.71 7.21 -9.14
C ASP A 70 -1.33 6.54 -9.10
N LEU A 71 -1.26 5.21 -8.91
CA LEU A 71 0.00 4.48 -9.07
C LEU A 71 0.50 4.53 -10.52
N LEU A 72 -0.40 4.67 -11.49
CA LEU A 72 -0.03 4.76 -12.89
C LEU A 72 0.73 6.06 -13.18
N THR A 73 0.26 7.19 -12.67
CA THR A 73 0.95 8.48 -12.82
C THR A 73 2.22 8.54 -11.99
N GLN A 74 2.21 8.04 -10.75
CA GLN A 74 3.40 7.93 -9.90
C GLN A 74 4.48 7.02 -10.49
N ALA A 75 4.09 5.87 -11.04
CA ALA A 75 5.03 4.98 -11.72
C ALA A 75 5.63 5.68 -12.95
N ALA A 76 4.82 6.35 -13.76
CA ALA A 76 5.33 7.10 -14.91
C ALA A 76 6.34 8.19 -14.50
N ALA A 77 6.04 8.97 -13.47
CA ALA A 77 6.96 9.96 -12.91
C ALA A 77 8.25 9.32 -12.40
N SER A 78 8.15 8.27 -11.58
CA SER A 78 9.30 7.55 -11.02
C SER A 78 10.19 6.91 -12.10
N TRP A 79 9.60 6.38 -13.18
CA TRP A 79 10.37 5.86 -14.31
C TRP A 79 11.14 6.97 -15.05
N ARG A 80 10.56 8.18 -15.20
CA ARG A 80 11.26 9.34 -15.77
C ARG A 80 12.42 9.78 -14.88
N GLU A 81 12.19 9.89 -13.58
CA GLU A 81 13.21 10.22 -12.59
C GLU A 81 14.34 9.18 -12.54
N GLY A 82 13.99 7.90 -12.70
CA GLY A 82 14.94 6.80 -12.84
C GLY A 82 15.72 6.80 -14.15
N GLY A 83 15.54 7.81 -15.03
CA GLY A 83 16.29 7.98 -16.26
C GLY A 83 15.71 7.26 -17.48
N ARG A 84 14.50 6.69 -17.39
CA ARG A 84 13.85 6.07 -18.56
C ARG A 84 13.54 7.14 -19.61
N THR A 85 14.01 6.91 -20.83
CA THR A 85 13.73 7.75 -22.01
C THR A 85 12.73 7.11 -22.97
N GLY A 86 12.29 7.87 -23.98
CA GLY A 86 11.32 7.41 -24.99
C GLY A 86 9.88 7.82 -24.66
N ALA A 87 8.93 7.34 -25.45
CA ALA A 87 7.52 7.67 -25.23
C ALA A 87 6.96 6.93 -24.00
N MET A 88 6.09 7.60 -23.26
CA MET A 88 5.30 7.01 -22.19
C MET A 88 3.82 7.16 -22.51
N ILE A 89 3.06 6.08 -22.39
CA ILE A 89 1.63 6.04 -22.73
C ILE A 89 0.86 5.39 -21.58
N GLY A 90 -0.26 5.99 -21.18
CA GLY A 90 -1.20 5.39 -20.23
C GLY A 90 -2.34 4.65 -20.92
N VAL A 91 -2.67 3.45 -20.47
CA VAL A 91 -3.90 2.72 -20.88
C VAL A 91 -4.99 2.99 -19.85
N CYS A 92 -5.58 4.18 -19.92
CA CYS A 92 -6.61 4.64 -18.99
C CYS A 92 -7.41 5.81 -19.56
N ARG A 93 -8.41 6.27 -18.79
CA ARG A 93 -9.29 7.40 -19.14
C ARG A 93 -8.84 8.74 -18.53
N LEU A 94 -7.65 8.80 -17.93
CA LEU A 94 -7.15 10.06 -17.38
C LEU A 94 -6.95 11.08 -18.52
N THR A 95 -7.20 12.35 -18.21
CA THR A 95 -6.83 13.44 -19.11
C THR A 95 -5.30 13.61 -19.09
N ALA A 96 -4.74 14.27 -20.11
CA ALA A 96 -3.31 14.57 -20.13
C ALA A 96 -2.89 15.46 -18.93
N GLU A 97 -3.78 16.34 -18.45
CA GLU A 97 -3.55 17.18 -17.28
C GLU A 97 -3.49 16.35 -15.98
N ASP A 98 -4.39 15.39 -15.82
CA ASP A 98 -4.40 14.48 -14.67
C ASP A 98 -3.25 13.45 -14.70
N ALA A 99 -2.63 13.25 -15.86
CA ALA A 99 -1.55 12.29 -16.08
C ALA A 99 -0.17 12.94 -16.27
N ASP A 100 0.01 14.18 -15.79
CA ASP A 100 1.27 14.93 -15.88
C ASP A 100 1.85 14.98 -17.30
N GLY A 101 0.99 15.29 -18.27
CA GLY A 101 1.30 15.38 -19.70
C GLY A 101 1.44 14.03 -20.42
N MET A 102 1.24 12.89 -19.73
CA MET A 102 1.29 11.59 -20.37
C MET A 102 0.03 11.35 -21.22
N PRO A 103 0.15 11.04 -22.53
CA PRO A 103 -1.00 10.70 -23.36
C PRO A 103 -1.64 9.40 -22.86
N CYS A 104 -2.96 9.40 -22.73
CA CYS A 104 -3.73 8.27 -22.23
C CYS A 104 -4.83 7.88 -23.22
N THR A 105 -5.02 6.57 -23.42
CA THR A 105 -6.07 6.03 -24.29
C THR A 105 -6.70 4.77 -23.71
N THR A 106 -7.95 4.50 -24.08
CA THR A 106 -8.61 3.20 -23.89
C THR A 106 -8.94 2.48 -25.20
N ASP A 107 -8.60 3.08 -26.35
CA ASP A 107 -8.81 2.51 -27.66
C ASP A 107 -7.59 1.65 -28.07
N PRO A 108 -7.78 0.33 -28.31
CA PRO A 108 -6.73 -0.53 -28.82
C PRO A 108 -6.05 -0.03 -30.10
N ALA A 109 -6.80 0.54 -31.04
CA ALA A 109 -6.25 0.97 -32.32
C ALA A 109 -5.35 2.20 -32.17
N GLU A 110 -5.77 3.14 -31.31
CA GLU A 110 -4.97 4.32 -30.96
C GLU A 110 -3.68 3.92 -30.24
N LEU A 111 -3.75 2.98 -29.29
CA LEU A 111 -2.56 2.45 -28.61
C LEU A 111 -1.56 1.84 -29.60
N VAL A 112 -2.04 1.07 -30.58
CA VAL A 112 -1.20 0.49 -31.64
C VAL A 112 -0.55 1.60 -32.46
N ALA A 113 -1.31 2.60 -32.89
CA ALA A 113 -0.82 3.73 -33.67
C ALA A 113 0.25 4.54 -32.93
N TRP A 114 0.06 4.79 -31.63
CA TRP A 114 1.01 5.55 -30.82
C TRP A 114 2.28 4.75 -30.47
N ALA A 115 2.17 3.44 -30.28
CA ALA A 115 3.29 2.61 -29.85
C ALA A 115 4.14 2.03 -30.99
N ASN A 116 3.58 1.88 -32.19
CA ASN A 116 4.30 1.33 -33.33
C ASN A 116 5.25 2.35 -33.97
N GLY A 117 6.38 1.88 -34.49
CA GLY A 117 7.42 2.73 -35.09
C GLY A 117 8.33 3.47 -34.10
N LEU A 118 8.01 3.44 -32.80
CA LEU A 118 8.87 4.01 -31.77
C LEU A 118 10.04 3.10 -31.44
N GLU A 119 11.24 3.68 -31.36
CA GLU A 119 12.46 2.98 -30.93
C GLU A 119 12.34 2.48 -29.48
N ARG A 120 11.72 3.29 -28.61
CA ARG A 120 11.57 3.02 -27.19
C ARG A 120 10.23 3.54 -26.69
N VAL A 121 9.45 2.67 -26.06
CA VAL A 121 8.12 2.97 -25.51
C VAL A 121 7.91 2.25 -24.18
N THR A 122 7.33 2.96 -23.22
CA THR A 122 6.90 2.40 -21.93
C THR A 122 5.41 2.65 -21.78
N VAL A 123 4.63 1.57 -21.68
CA VAL A 123 3.17 1.66 -21.54
C VAL A 123 2.80 1.29 -20.11
N PHE A 124 2.02 2.15 -19.46
CA PHE A 124 1.50 1.92 -18.13
C PHE A 124 0.02 1.56 -18.21
N ALA A 125 -0.39 0.50 -17.53
CA ALA A 125 -1.77 0.02 -17.58
C ALA A 125 -2.25 -0.39 -16.20
N THR A 126 -3.56 -0.28 -15.97
CA THR A 126 -4.19 -0.83 -14.78
C THR A 126 -4.63 -2.27 -15.00
N TYR A 127 -4.80 -3.05 -13.94
CA TYR A 127 -5.43 -4.39 -14.04
C TYR A 127 -6.84 -4.33 -14.63
N ALA A 128 -7.56 -3.22 -14.43
CA ALA A 128 -8.86 -3.00 -15.05
C ALA A 128 -8.79 -2.98 -16.58
N ALA A 129 -7.73 -2.39 -17.16
CA ALA A 129 -7.53 -2.38 -18.61
C ALA A 129 -7.34 -3.79 -19.20
N VAL A 130 -6.68 -4.69 -18.45
CA VAL A 130 -6.58 -6.12 -18.79
C VAL A 130 -7.95 -6.78 -18.74
N GLY A 131 -8.73 -6.48 -17.69
CA GLY A 131 -10.07 -7.04 -17.54
C GLY A 131 -11.06 -6.59 -18.63
N LEU A 132 -10.87 -5.39 -19.17
CA LEU A 132 -11.61 -4.85 -20.31
C LEU A 132 -11.08 -5.32 -21.67
N GLY A 133 -10.06 -6.18 -21.69
CA GLY A 133 -9.52 -6.76 -22.92
C GLY A 133 -8.83 -5.74 -23.84
N ILE A 134 -8.37 -4.60 -23.33
CA ILE A 134 -7.83 -3.51 -24.17
C ILE A 134 -6.50 -3.95 -24.79
N LEU A 135 -5.57 -4.46 -23.97
CA LEU A 135 -4.24 -4.88 -24.42
C LEU A 135 -4.30 -6.12 -25.32
N GLN A 136 -5.19 -7.06 -25.02
CA GLN A 136 -5.41 -8.28 -25.80
C GLN A 136 -5.91 -7.92 -27.20
N ARG A 137 -6.87 -6.98 -27.30
CA ARG A 137 -7.34 -6.46 -28.59
C ARG A 137 -6.25 -5.69 -29.32
N ALA A 138 -5.42 -4.91 -28.61
CA ALA A 138 -4.32 -4.17 -29.24
C ALA A 138 -3.28 -5.13 -29.85
N HIS A 139 -2.93 -6.21 -29.15
CA HIS A 139 -2.07 -7.26 -29.72
C HIS A 139 -2.71 -7.96 -30.93
N ALA A 140 -4.01 -8.27 -30.87
CA ALA A 140 -4.73 -8.82 -32.02
C ALA A 140 -4.75 -7.86 -33.23
N GLN A 141 -4.59 -6.55 -33.00
CA GLN A 141 -4.52 -5.52 -34.03
C GLN A 141 -3.08 -5.17 -34.45
N GLY A 142 -2.07 -5.91 -33.99
CA GLY A 142 -0.67 -5.74 -34.42
C GLY A 142 0.20 -4.89 -33.48
N LEU A 143 -0.17 -4.75 -32.20
CA LEU A 143 0.75 -4.24 -31.19
C LEU A 143 1.93 -5.20 -31.01
N GLY A 144 3.15 -4.70 -31.19
CA GLY A 144 4.37 -5.50 -31.07
C GLY A 144 4.57 -6.13 -29.68
N VAL A 145 5.32 -7.23 -29.64
CA VAL A 145 5.68 -7.99 -28.43
C VAL A 145 6.45 -7.11 -27.45
N TRP A 146 6.19 -7.29 -26.14
CA TRP A 146 6.91 -6.58 -25.08
C TRP A 146 8.25 -7.24 -24.77
N ASP A 147 9.31 -6.47 -24.61
CA ASP A 147 10.61 -6.98 -24.19
C ASP A 147 10.62 -7.34 -22.69
N LEU A 148 9.92 -6.53 -21.91
CA LEU A 148 9.75 -6.67 -20.46
C LEU A 148 8.34 -6.23 -20.05
N MET A 149 7.68 -7.05 -19.24
CA MET A 149 6.48 -6.69 -18.52
C MET A 149 6.77 -6.69 -17.03
N VAL A 150 6.52 -5.57 -16.38
CA VAL A 150 6.61 -5.39 -14.93
C VAL A 150 5.21 -5.47 -14.35
N VAL A 151 4.99 -6.39 -13.43
CA VAL A 151 3.70 -6.61 -12.78
C VAL A 151 3.82 -6.18 -11.32
N ASP A 152 3.44 -4.95 -11.01
CA ASP A 152 3.48 -4.42 -9.65
C ASP A 152 2.26 -4.84 -8.85
N GLU A 153 2.44 -5.07 -7.55
CA GLU A 153 1.44 -5.72 -6.68
C GLU A 153 0.93 -7.05 -7.24
N ALA A 154 1.85 -7.88 -7.74
CA ALA A 154 1.58 -9.16 -8.40
C ALA A 154 0.75 -10.15 -7.55
N HIS A 155 0.68 -9.97 -6.23
CA HIS A 155 -0.20 -10.77 -5.37
C HIS A 155 -1.69 -10.63 -5.77
N ARG A 156 -2.08 -9.55 -6.46
CA ARG A 156 -3.44 -9.34 -6.98
C ARG A 156 -3.79 -10.28 -8.12
N THR A 157 -2.78 -10.76 -8.83
CA THR A 157 -2.93 -11.68 -9.95
C THR A 157 -2.83 -13.14 -9.50
N SER A 158 -2.53 -13.39 -8.23
CA SER A 158 -2.67 -14.71 -7.59
C SER A 158 -4.15 -15.06 -7.35
N GLY A 159 -4.47 -16.36 -7.30
CA GLY A 159 -5.82 -16.88 -7.07
C GLY A 159 -6.47 -17.51 -8.30
N ASP A 160 -7.76 -17.23 -8.53
CA ASP A 160 -8.56 -17.92 -9.56
C ASP A 160 -8.14 -17.53 -10.99
N ALA A 161 -7.63 -18.50 -11.74
CA ALA A 161 -7.21 -18.36 -13.14
C ALA A 161 -8.36 -17.95 -14.09
N GLY A 162 -9.62 -18.07 -13.67
CA GLY A 162 -10.78 -17.62 -14.45
C GLY A 162 -11.04 -16.12 -14.42
N LYS A 163 -10.29 -15.35 -13.62
CA LYS A 163 -10.53 -13.91 -13.49
C LYS A 163 -9.92 -13.12 -14.66
N PRO A 164 -10.52 -11.99 -15.07
CA PRO A 164 -10.10 -11.26 -16.26
C PRO A 164 -8.63 -10.82 -16.25
N TRP A 165 -8.06 -10.56 -15.07
CA TRP A 165 -6.65 -10.18 -14.91
C TRP A 165 -5.66 -11.34 -15.02
N ALA A 166 -6.09 -12.61 -15.01
CA ALA A 166 -5.20 -13.75 -15.23
C ALA A 166 -4.51 -13.72 -16.61
N ALA A 167 -5.05 -12.93 -17.55
CA ALA A 167 -4.45 -12.71 -18.86
C ALA A 167 -3.02 -12.13 -18.81
N VAL A 168 -2.59 -11.53 -17.69
CA VAL A 168 -1.20 -11.08 -17.53
C VAL A 168 -0.20 -12.24 -17.54
N HIS A 169 -0.62 -13.45 -17.20
CA HIS A 169 0.25 -14.63 -17.18
C HIS A 169 0.33 -15.33 -18.54
N ASP A 170 -0.62 -15.04 -19.43
CA ASP A 170 -0.88 -15.80 -20.65
C ASP A 170 -0.13 -15.20 -21.85
N GLN A 171 0.82 -15.96 -22.38
CA GLN A 171 1.64 -15.55 -23.52
C GLN A 171 0.82 -15.28 -24.79
N GLY A 172 -0.27 -16.03 -25.00
CA GLY A 172 -1.13 -15.87 -26.17
C GLY A 172 -2.00 -14.61 -26.09
N LYS A 173 -2.30 -14.13 -24.88
CA LYS A 173 -3.10 -12.91 -24.67
C LYS A 173 -2.24 -11.65 -24.61
N ILE A 174 -1.10 -11.71 -23.92
CA ILE A 174 -0.16 -10.58 -23.78
C ILE A 174 1.26 -11.08 -24.08
N PRO A 175 1.67 -11.12 -25.37
CA PRO A 175 2.98 -11.58 -25.79
C PRO A 175 4.11 -10.76 -25.17
N THR A 176 4.99 -11.44 -24.44
CA THR A 176 6.06 -10.81 -23.67
C THR A 176 7.29 -11.71 -23.63
N GLY A 177 8.50 -11.15 -23.82
CA GLY A 177 9.75 -11.88 -23.68
C GLY A 177 10.13 -12.16 -22.22
N ARG A 178 9.99 -11.17 -21.34
CA ARG A 178 10.37 -11.25 -19.91
C ARG A 178 9.27 -10.73 -19.01
N ARG A 179 8.96 -11.43 -17.92
CA ARG A 179 8.00 -10.98 -16.90
C ARG A 179 8.68 -10.84 -15.55
N LEU A 180 8.61 -9.65 -14.99
CA LEU A 180 9.09 -9.32 -13.64
C LEU A 180 7.87 -9.10 -12.74
N TYR A 181 7.63 -10.03 -11.82
CA TYR A 181 6.56 -9.91 -10.84
C TYR A 181 7.12 -9.27 -9.57
N MET A 182 6.50 -8.20 -9.10
CA MET A 182 6.95 -7.48 -7.92
C MET A 182 5.83 -7.40 -6.89
N THR A 183 6.15 -7.68 -5.64
CA THR A 183 5.19 -7.59 -4.53
C THR A 183 5.92 -7.41 -3.21
N ALA A 184 5.26 -6.83 -2.22
CA ALA A 184 5.70 -6.95 -0.83
C ALA A 184 5.13 -8.22 -0.17
N THR A 185 3.97 -8.68 -0.65
CA THR A 185 3.14 -9.66 0.04
C THR A 185 2.83 -10.84 -0.88
N ALA A 186 3.82 -11.70 -1.15
CA ALA A 186 3.60 -12.89 -1.96
C ALA A 186 2.52 -13.79 -1.32
N ARG A 187 1.49 -14.17 -2.09
CA ARG A 187 0.42 -15.05 -1.61
C ARG A 187 0.75 -16.49 -1.96
N ILE A 188 0.98 -17.30 -0.91
CA ILE A 188 1.11 -18.74 -1.00
C ILE A 188 -0.24 -19.34 -0.64
N TRP A 189 -0.85 -20.06 -1.58
CA TRP A 189 -2.10 -20.78 -1.33
C TRP A 189 -1.79 -22.26 -1.20
N GLU A 190 -2.11 -22.86 -0.06
CA GLU A 190 -2.11 -24.32 0.08
C GLU A 190 -3.29 -24.89 -0.73
N ALA A 191 -3.04 -25.93 -1.53
CA ALA A 191 -4.11 -26.65 -2.19
C ALA A 191 -5.07 -27.17 -1.13
N ALA A 192 -6.37 -26.88 -1.26
CA ALA A 192 -7.36 -27.32 -0.28
C ALA A 192 -7.38 -28.85 -0.23
N GLU A 193 -6.69 -29.44 0.74
CA GLU A 193 -6.85 -30.84 1.08
C GLU A 193 -8.27 -31.01 1.64
N GLY A 194 -9.10 -31.79 0.94
CA GLY A 194 -10.24 -32.45 1.57
C GLY A 194 -11.61 -31.75 1.54
N ARG A 195 -12.02 -31.08 0.45
CA ARG A 195 -13.47 -30.92 0.16
C ARG A 195 -13.86 -31.63 -1.13
N CYS A 196 -14.60 -32.71 -0.95
CA CYS A 196 -15.09 -33.67 -1.94
C CYS A 196 -15.66 -33.01 -3.22
N GLY A 197 -15.21 -33.49 -4.39
CA GLY A 197 -16.02 -33.51 -5.62
C GLY A 197 -15.81 -32.42 -6.68
N LYS A 198 -14.90 -31.46 -6.52
CA LYS A 198 -14.52 -30.54 -7.63
C LYS A 198 -13.05 -30.74 -7.98
N ALA A 199 -12.76 -30.98 -9.26
CA ALA A 199 -11.41 -31.04 -9.78
C ALA A 199 -10.59 -29.82 -9.28
N PRO A 200 -9.32 -30.01 -8.90
CA PRO A 200 -8.51 -28.93 -8.34
C PRO A 200 -8.47 -27.78 -9.35
N ARG A 201 -9.15 -26.68 -9.01
CA ARG A 201 -9.13 -25.45 -9.79
C ARG A 201 -7.69 -24.95 -9.72
N LEU A 202 -7.05 -24.68 -10.86
CA LEU A 202 -5.67 -24.20 -10.88
C LEU A 202 -5.61 -22.85 -10.14
N ILE A 203 -5.15 -22.86 -8.89
CA ILE A 203 -4.97 -21.67 -8.06
C ILE A 203 -3.56 -21.14 -8.38
N ALA A 204 -3.47 -19.92 -8.89
CA ALA A 204 -2.20 -19.26 -9.13
C ALA A 204 -1.58 -18.87 -7.77
N SER A 205 -0.64 -19.68 -7.27
CA SER A 205 0.18 -19.41 -6.08
C SER A 205 1.50 -18.76 -6.49
N MET A 206 2.01 -17.84 -5.68
CA MET A 206 3.32 -17.18 -5.86
C MET A 206 4.46 -17.97 -5.21
N ASP A 207 4.32 -19.30 -5.12
CA ASP A 207 5.39 -20.18 -4.66
C ASP A 207 6.67 -19.98 -5.51
N PRO A 208 7.88 -20.04 -4.91
CA PRO A 208 9.13 -20.01 -5.66
C PRO A 208 9.24 -20.97 -6.84
N GLU A 209 8.54 -22.12 -6.81
CA GLU A 209 8.53 -23.08 -7.92
C GLU A 209 7.37 -22.89 -8.90
N SER A 210 6.58 -21.82 -8.74
CA SER A 210 5.40 -21.57 -9.57
C SER A 210 5.76 -21.36 -11.03
N PRO A 211 5.26 -22.19 -11.97
CA PRO A 211 5.54 -21.99 -13.39
C PRO A 211 4.92 -20.69 -13.94
N LEU A 212 3.90 -20.13 -13.25
CA LEU A 212 3.23 -18.89 -13.66
C LEU A 212 4.05 -17.64 -13.33
N PHE A 213 4.73 -17.64 -12.19
CA PHE A 213 5.47 -16.48 -11.66
C PHE A 213 6.99 -16.62 -11.79
N GLY A 214 7.51 -17.83 -11.94
CA GLY A 214 8.94 -18.12 -11.98
C GLY A 214 9.62 -18.05 -10.60
N PRO A 215 10.93 -18.27 -10.54
CA PRO A 215 11.68 -18.24 -9.29
C PRO A 215 11.72 -16.86 -8.65
N VAL A 216 11.85 -16.83 -7.33
CA VAL A 216 12.16 -15.60 -6.57
C VAL A 216 13.64 -15.26 -6.76
N ALA A 217 13.94 -14.24 -7.57
CA ALA A 217 15.31 -13.77 -7.78
C ALA A 217 15.86 -13.03 -6.57
N PHE A 218 15.01 -12.26 -5.88
CA PHE A 218 15.41 -11.44 -4.75
C PHE A 218 14.29 -11.35 -3.72
N LYS A 219 14.67 -11.48 -2.44
CA LYS A 219 13.77 -11.33 -1.29
C LYS A 219 14.38 -10.38 -0.27
N LEU A 220 13.64 -9.32 0.07
CA LEU A 220 13.96 -8.39 1.16
C LEU A 220 12.72 -8.25 2.04
N THR A 221 12.75 -8.87 3.21
CA THR A 221 11.67 -8.83 4.19
C THR A 221 11.58 -7.45 4.83
N LEU A 222 10.46 -7.16 5.51
CA LEU A 222 10.30 -5.91 6.25
C LEU A 222 11.35 -5.80 7.37
N SER A 223 11.54 -6.86 8.15
CA SER A 223 12.51 -6.88 9.25
C SER A 223 13.94 -6.74 8.78
N GLU A 224 14.32 -7.34 7.64
CA GLU A 224 15.63 -7.12 7.05
C GLU A 224 15.80 -5.70 6.49
N ALA A 225 14.72 -5.10 5.97
CA ALA A 225 14.76 -3.70 5.56
C ALA A 225 14.93 -2.77 6.77
N ILE A 226 14.32 -3.09 7.91
CA ILE A 226 14.48 -2.35 9.18
C ILE A 226 15.89 -2.54 9.75
N SER A 227 16.40 -3.78 9.80
CA SER A 227 17.74 -4.10 10.33
C SER A 227 18.85 -3.39 9.55
N ARG A 228 18.67 -3.25 8.23
CA ARG A 228 19.57 -2.51 7.34
C ARG A 228 19.35 -0.99 7.32
N GLY A 229 18.39 -0.47 8.10
CA GLY A 229 18.06 0.96 8.14
C GLY A 229 17.47 1.52 6.83
N LEU A 230 16.90 0.65 5.99
CA LEU A 230 16.28 1.01 4.71
C LEU A 230 14.82 1.46 4.87
N VAL A 231 14.17 0.98 5.93
CA VAL A 231 12.79 1.29 6.32
C VAL A 231 12.80 1.60 7.82
N ALA A 232 11.96 2.53 8.26
CA ALA A 232 11.89 2.87 9.67
C ALA A 232 11.36 1.73 10.54
N PRO A 233 11.85 1.58 11.79
CA PRO A 233 11.23 0.70 12.76
C PRO A 233 9.81 1.17 13.09
N TYR A 234 9.00 0.26 13.64
CA TYR A 234 7.64 0.56 14.07
C TYR A 234 7.39 0.06 15.49
N GLN A 235 6.42 0.69 16.15
CA GLN A 235 5.87 0.24 17.42
C GLN A 235 4.36 0.04 17.31
N VAL A 236 3.81 -0.90 18.08
CA VAL A 236 2.36 -1.11 18.17
C VAL A 236 1.86 -0.47 19.46
N VAL A 237 0.98 0.52 19.34
CA VAL A 237 0.39 1.28 20.44
C VAL A 237 -1.04 0.78 20.64
N CYS A 238 -1.21 -0.12 21.60
CA CYS A 238 -2.53 -0.62 21.97
C CYS A 238 -3.23 0.41 22.87
N ILE A 239 -4.47 0.79 22.51
CA ILE A 239 -5.29 1.67 23.33
C ILE A 239 -6.47 0.88 23.85
N ASP A 240 -6.42 0.55 25.13
CA ASP A 240 -7.54 -0.07 25.81
C ASP A 240 -8.61 1.01 26.09
N ILE A 241 -9.79 0.81 25.50
CA ILE A 241 -10.93 1.72 25.59
C ILE A 241 -12.01 1.04 26.40
N THR A 242 -12.29 1.60 27.57
CA THR A 242 -13.45 1.26 28.40
C THR A 242 -14.37 2.47 28.43
N ASP A 243 -15.51 2.37 27.75
CA ASP A 243 -16.45 3.48 27.62
C ASP A 243 -17.84 3.10 28.17
N PRO A 244 -18.27 3.71 29.30
CA PRO A 244 -19.57 3.42 29.89
C PRO A 244 -20.76 3.77 28.99
N GLU A 245 -20.66 4.82 28.16
CA GLU A 245 -21.73 5.25 27.28
C GLU A 245 -21.92 4.26 26.13
N LEU A 246 -20.82 3.76 25.55
CA LEU A 246 -20.83 2.69 24.57
C LEU A 246 -21.46 1.42 25.16
N HIS A 247 -21.09 1.07 26.38
CA HIS A 247 -21.65 -0.10 27.04
C HIS A 247 -23.17 0.07 27.27
N GLN A 248 -23.60 1.22 27.76
CA GLN A 248 -25.01 1.53 27.94
C GLN A 248 -25.78 1.51 26.60
N ALA A 249 -25.20 2.07 25.54
CA ALA A 249 -25.79 2.06 24.21
C ALA A 249 -25.96 0.63 23.69
N GLN A 250 -24.99 -0.26 23.93
CA GLN A 250 -25.07 -1.67 23.52
C GLN A 250 -26.14 -2.46 24.28
N GLN A 251 -26.43 -2.09 25.53
CA GLN A 251 -27.49 -2.73 26.31
C GLN A 251 -28.89 -2.21 25.93
N THR A 252 -28.99 -0.91 25.66
CA THR A 252 -30.28 -0.21 25.42
C THR A 252 -30.72 -0.24 23.96
N ALA A 253 -29.77 -0.29 23.03
CA ALA A 253 -30.01 -0.35 21.60
C ALA A 253 -29.29 -1.55 20.97
N GLY A 254 -29.86 -2.12 19.91
CA GLY A 254 -29.30 -3.31 19.27
C GLY A 254 -27.90 -3.09 18.67
N PRO A 255 -27.11 -4.18 18.48
CA PRO A 255 -25.82 -4.11 17.80
C PRO A 255 -25.96 -3.46 16.42
N GLY A 256 -25.24 -2.35 16.19
CA GLY A 256 -25.25 -1.62 14.93
C GLY A 256 -26.26 -0.46 14.84
N SER A 257 -26.98 -0.14 15.92
CA SER A 257 -27.77 1.09 16.02
C SER A 257 -26.90 2.35 15.93
N ASP A 258 -27.50 3.47 15.51
CA ASP A 258 -26.79 4.75 15.40
C ASP A 258 -26.25 5.24 16.74
N ALA A 259 -26.96 4.94 17.85
CA ALA A 259 -26.50 5.24 19.20
C ALA A 259 -25.19 4.50 19.54
N VAL A 260 -25.12 3.20 19.28
CA VAL A 260 -23.91 2.39 19.50
C VAL A 260 -22.77 2.85 18.58
N ARG A 261 -23.08 3.18 17.31
CA ARG A 261 -22.08 3.68 16.37
C ARG A 261 -21.51 5.03 16.79
N GLY A 262 -22.36 5.96 17.23
CA GLY A 262 -21.97 7.27 17.72
C GLY A 262 -21.08 7.19 18.96
N ALA A 263 -21.49 6.41 19.97
CA ALA A 263 -20.70 6.20 21.17
C ALA A 263 -19.33 5.55 20.87
N ARG A 264 -19.31 4.54 20.00
CA ARG A 264 -18.06 3.88 19.57
C ARG A 264 -17.13 4.88 18.86
N LEU A 265 -17.67 5.74 18.00
CA LEU A 265 -16.91 6.73 17.27
C LEU A 265 -16.32 7.80 18.20
N ALA A 266 -17.09 8.29 19.17
CA ALA A 266 -16.62 9.26 20.15
C ALA A 266 -15.48 8.69 21.01
N ALA A 267 -15.64 7.44 21.48
CA ALA A 267 -14.61 6.73 22.22
C ALA A 267 -13.34 6.51 21.37
N LEU A 268 -13.51 6.18 20.09
CA LEU A 268 -12.41 6.03 19.14
C LEU A 268 -11.67 7.37 18.87
N GLN A 269 -12.40 8.46 18.62
CA GLN A 269 -11.84 9.80 18.45
C GLN A 269 -11.00 10.19 19.68
N THR A 270 -11.55 9.97 20.87
CA THR A 270 -10.87 10.22 22.14
C THR A 270 -9.62 9.36 22.27
N GLY A 271 -9.70 8.07 21.93
CA GLY A 271 -8.57 7.15 21.93
C GLY A 271 -7.44 7.62 21.01
N VAL A 272 -7.74 7.92 19.74
CA VAL A 272 -6.76 8.39 18.76
C VAL A 272 -6.08 9.69 19.22
N LEU A 273 -6.84 10.67 19.70
CA LEU A 273 -6.27 11.92 20.25
C LEU A 273 -5.42 11.68 21.49
N THR A 274 -5.82 10.73 22.34
CA THR A 274 -5.08 10.33 23.54
C THR A 274 -3.76 9.68 23.21
N ALA A 275 -3.71 8.79 22.21
CA ALA A 275 -2.45 8.21 21.74
C ALA A 275 -1.59 9.26 21.05
N ALA A 276 -2.17 10.13 20.21
CA ALA A 276 -1.42 11.20 19.57
C ALA A 276 -0.74 12.12 20.60
N ALA A 277 -1.43 12.49 21.67
CA ALA A 277 -0.84 13.28 22.75
C ALA A 277 0.21 12.53 23.58
N ARG A 278 0.06 11.21 23.78
CA ARG A 278 1.00 10.39 24.57
C ARG A 278 2.29 10.08 23.84
N GLU A 279 2.18 9.76 22.55
CA GLU A 279 3.28 9.37 21.68
C GLU A 279 3.81 10.55 20.86
N GLU A 280 3.38 11.78 21.19
CA GLU A 280 3.79 13.04 20.54
C GLU A 280 3.62 13.04 19.01
N LEU A 281 2.56 12.38 18.53
CA LEU A 281 2.26 12.21 17.11
C LEU A 281 1.70 13.51 16.53
N ARG A 282 2.17 13.87 15.34
CA ARG A 282 1.77 15.06 14.59
C ARG A 282 0.88 14.73 13.41
N LYS A 283 1.00 13.55 12.79
CA LYS A 283 0.30 13.20 11.54
C LYS A 283 -0.23 11.76 11.60
N VAL A 284 -1.50 11.62 11.99
CA VAL A 284 -2.19 10.34 12.15
C VAL A 284 -3.03 10.01 10.92
N LEU A 285 -2.82 8.82 10.38
CA LEU A 285 -3.65 8.25 9.33
C LEU A 285 -4.66 7.24 9.89
N ALA A 286 -5.93 7.62 9.95
CA ALA A 286 -6.99 6.82 10.54
C ALA A 286 -7.72 5.98 9.46
N PHE A 287 -7.70 4.65 9.60
CA PHE A 287 -8.30 3.75 8.61
C PHE A 287 -9.65 3.23 9.03
N HIS A 288 -10.59 3.38 8.11
CA HIS A 288 -11.97 2.96 8.29
C HIS A 288 -12.43 2.00 7.19
N SER A 289 -13.35 1.11 7.55
CA SER A 289 -14.00 0.17 6.63
C SER A 289 -15.16 0.80 5.85
N LYS A 290 -15.75 1.89 6.38
CA LYS A 290 -16.88 2.59 5.75
C LYS A 290 -16.63 4.08 5.59
N VAL A 291 -17.12 4.61 4.47
CA VAL A 291 -17.09 6.05 4.14
C VAL A 291 -17.73 6.89 5.24
N SER A 292 -18.92 6.51 5.70
CA SER A 292 -19.62 7.25 6.76
C SER A 292 -18.87 7.27 8.10
N GLU A 293 -18.01 6.29 8.38
CA GLU A 293 -17.22 6.26 9.62
C GLU A 293 -15.98 7.15 9.50
N ALA A 294 -15.31 7.17 8.34
CA ALA A 294 -14.20 8.09 8.08
C ALA A 294 -14.66 9.55 8.05
N GLU A 295 -15.79 9.84 7.40
CA GLU A 295 -16.37 11.18 7.36
C GLU A 295 -16.74 11.64 8.78
N ALA A 296 -17.45 10.82 9.54
CA ALA A 296 -17.83 11.16 10.90
C ALA A 296 -16.63 11.30 11.85
N MET A 297 -15.56 10.50 11.63
CA MET A 297 -14.28 10.65 12.34
C MET A 297 -13.70 12.05 12.10
N ALA A 298 -13.54 12.45 10.84
CA ALA A 298 -12.98 13.75 10.45
C ALA A 298 -13.81 14.93 10.96
N VAL A 299 -15.14 14.84 10.91
CA VAL A 299 -16.03 15.90 11.41
C VAL A 299 -15.94 16.03 12.93
N GLY A 300 -15.98 14.92 13.68
CA GLY A 300 -16.09 14.98 15.13
C GLY A 300 -14.76 15.18 15.88
N VAL A 301 -13.61 14.87 15.27
CA VAL A 301 -12.32 14.91 15.98
C VAL A 301 -11.97 16.31 16.49
N ILE A 302 -12.35 17.38 15.78
CA ILE A 302 -12.12 18.76 16.22
C ILE A 302 -12.95 19.09 17.47
N ASP A 303 -14.20 18.62 17.54
CA ASP A 303 -15.06 18.84 18.70
C ASP A 303 -14.56 18.06 19.92
N VAL A 304 -14.07 16.83 19.72
CA VAL A 304 -13.43 16.05 20.79
C VAL A 304 -12.13 16.70 21.23
N ALA A 305 -11.28 17.16 20.30
CA ALA A 305 -10.05 17.88 20.62
C ALA A 305 -10.33 19.14 21.45
N ARG A 306 -11.40 19.89 21.13
CA ARG A 306 -11.83 21.06 21.91
C ARG A 306 -12.19 20.68 23.35
N ARG A 307 -12.94 19.59 23.56
CA ARG A 307 -13.31 19.12 24.90
C ARG A 307 -12.08 18.69 25.70
N LEU A 308 -11.23 17.86 25.10
CA LEU A 308 -10.00 17.38 25.73
C LEU A 308 -9.03 18.53 26.06
N TRP A 309 -8.93 19.54 25.20
CA TRP A 309 -8.16 20.75 25.46
C TRP A 309 -8.75 21.59 26.60
N GLN A 310 -10.07 21.71 26.72
CA GLN A 310 -10.70 22.41 27.85
C GLN A 310 -10.44 21.70 29.18
N ASP A 311 -10.40 20.37 29.17
CA ASP A 311 -10.14 19.56 30.36
C ASP A 311 -8.65 19.58 30.76
N ASP A 312 -7.72 19.46 29.79
CA ASP A 312 -6.28 19.52 30.02
C ASP A 312 -5.53 20.22 28.86
N PRO A 313 -5.42 21.57 28.91
CA PRO A 313 -4.73 22.36 27.88
C PRO A 313 -3.23 22.10 27.78
N ARG A 314 -2.62 21.43 28.78
CA ARG A 314 -1.18 21.13 28.78
C ARG A 314 -0.88 19.88 27.98
N ARG A 315 -1.82 18.93 27.97
CA ARG A 315 -1.67 17.63 27.33
C ARG A 315 -2.19 17.63 25.89
N PHE A 316 -3.33 18.29 25.64
CA PHE A 316 -3.96 18.27 24.32
C PHE A 316 -3.71 19.58 23.58
N PRO A 317 -3.56 19.54 22.25
CA PRO A 317 -3.39 20.76 21.46
C PRO A 317 -4.68 21.58 21.40
N ALA A 318 -4.52 22.91 21.28
CA ALA A 318 -5.64 23.79 20.99
C ALA A 318 -6.34 23.36 19.69
N PRO A 319 -7.69 23.41 19.62
CA PRO A 319 -8.44 22.88 18.49
C PRO A 319 -8.10 23.58 17.16
N GLU A 320 -7.67 24.85 17.19
CA GLU A 320 -7.23 25.61 16.01
C GLU A 320 -5.92 25.06 15.40
N ARG A 321 -5.15 24.30 16.20
CA ARG A 321 -3.92 23.63 15.78
C ARG A 321 -4.13 22.16 15.40
N VAL A 322 -5.39 21.71 15.37
CA VAL A 322 -5.78 20.38 14.93
C VAL A 322 -6.47 20.49 13.57
N TRP A 323 -6.01 19.70 12.61
CA TRP A 323 -6.66 19.59 11.31
C TRP A 323 -7.19 18.17 11.11
N ALA A 324 -8.33 18.06 10.43
CA ALA A 324 -8.87 16.77 10.06
C ALA A 324 -9.64 16.82 8.75
N ASP A 325 -9.51 15.75 7.96
CA ASP A 325 -10.26 15.56 6.72
C ASP A 325 -10.37 14.06 6.42
N TRP A 326 -11.09 13.70 5.35
CA TRP A 326 -11.29 12.31 4.96
C TRP A 326 -11.22 12.08 3.44
N LEU A 327 -10.79 10.89 3.05
CA LEU A 327 -10.69 10.48 1.64
C LEU A 327 -11.26 9.09 1.39
N TYR A 328 -12.02 8.95 0.30
CA TYR A 328 -12.44 7.67 -0.26
C TYR A 328 -12.34 7.64 -1.80
N GLY A 329 -12.42 6.45 -2.40
CA GLY A 329 -12.05 6.23 -3.80
C GLY A 329 -12.91 6.96 -4.83
N GLY A 330 -14.06 7.51 -4.42
CA GLY A 330 -14.91 8.32 -5.28
C GLY A 330 -14.48 9.78 -5.40
N HIS A 331 -13.56 10.27 -4.57
CA HIS A 331 -13.07 11.64 -4.65
C HIS A 331 -12.26 11.87 -5.93
N ALA A 332 -12.48 13.04 -6.56
CA ALA A 332 -11.74 13.44 -7.75
C ALA A 332 -10.22 13.43 -7.48
N PRO A 333 -9.37 13.04 -8.45
CA PRO A 333 -7.91 13.03 -8.28
C PRO A 333 -7.33 14.38 -7.82
N SER A 334 -7.88 15.50 -8.31
CA SER A 334 -7.47 16.86 -7.89
C SER A 334 -7.77 17.13 -6.40
N HIS A 335 -8.97 16.77 -5.94
CA HIS A 335 -9.35 16.90 -4.53
C HIS A 335 -8.47 16.02 -3.63
N ARG A 336 -8.23 14.76 -4.02
CA ARG A 336 -7.32 13.87 -3.28
C ARG A 336 -5.93 14.47 -3.15
N ARG A 337 -5.35 14.97 -4.24
CA ARG A 337 -4.04 15.67 -4.23
C ARG A 337 -4.03 16.87 -3.30
N ALA A 338 -5.08 17.69 -3.30
CA ALA A 338 -5.19 18.86 -2.44
C ALA A 338 -5.21 18.47 -0.95
N VAL A 339 -6.08 17.54 -0.55
CA VAL A 339 -6.20 17.06 0.85
C VAL A 339 -4.89 16.43 1.33
N LEU A 340 -4.19 15.70 0.47
CA LEU A 340 -2.91 15.08 0.82
C LEU A 340 -1.77 16.09 0.96
N THR A 341 -1.77 17.12 0.11
CA THR A 341 -0.83 18.24 0.22
C THR A 341 -1.05 18.97 1.55
N GLU A 342 -2.32 19.20 1.90
CA GLU A 342 -2.69 19.81 3.17
C GLU A 342 -2.29 18.93 4.36
N PHE A 343 -2.56 17.62 4.31
CA PHE A 343 -2.15 16.67 5.35
C PHE A 343 -0.63 16.64 5.56
N ALA A 344 0.15 16.74 4.49
CA ALA A 344 1.62 16.73 4.57
C ALA A 344 2.20 18.04 5.14
N SER A 345 1.45 19.14 5.12
CA SER A 345 1.87 20.47 5.57
C SER A 345 2.13 20.53 7.09
N ASP A 346 3.12 21.31 7.50
CA ASP A 346 3.39 21.58 8.92
C ASP A 346 2.67 22.81 9.47
N VAL A 347 1.92 23.53 8.62
CA VAL A 347 1.19 24.74 8.98
C VAL A 347 -0.28 24.63 8.59
N ILE A 348 -1.17 25.16 9.42
CA ILE A 348 -2.61 25.31 9.18
C ILE A 348 -2.87 26.79 8.89
N GLU A 349 -3.63 27.07 7.84
CA GLU A 349 -4.13 28.41 7.54
C GLU A 349 -5.51 28.60 8.18
N ASP A 350 -5.64 29.61 9.04
CA ASP A 350 -6.90 30.06 9.64
C ASP A 350 -7.08 31.57 9.43
N ARG A 351 -8.18 32.14 9.92
CA ARG A 351 -8.52 33.57 9.88
C ARG A 351 -7.42 34.48 10.42
N ASP A 352 -6.65 33.99 11.39
CA ASP A 352 -5.55 34.73 12.03
C ASP A 352 -4.20 34.55 11.33
N GLY A 353 -4.16 33.79 10.22
CA GLY A 353 -2.97 33.54 9.41
C GLY A 353 -2.44 32.10 9.51
N LEU A 354 -1.18 31.92 9.12
CA LEU A 354 -0.50 30.63 9.17
C LEU A 354 0.00 30.33 10.58
N GLN A 355 -0.37 29.15 11.11
CA GLN A 355 0.06 28.68 12.42
C GLN A 355 0.60 27.25 12.36
N PRO A 356 1.53 26.85 13.26
CA PRO A 356 2.07 25.49 13.27
C PRO A 356 1.00 24.44 13.65
N ALA A 357 0.84 23.44 12.78
CA ALA A 357 0.00 22.28 13.03
C ALA A 357 0.55 21.47 14.21
N ALA A 358 -0.28 21.25 15.23
CA ALA A 358 0.07 20.37 16.34
C ALA A 358 -0.30 18.91 16.02
N LEU A 359 -1.46 18.71 15.39
CA LEU A 359 -1.94 17.38 15.00
C LEU A 359 -2.75 17.46 13.70
N ARG A 360 -2.53 16.50 12.81
CA ARG A 360 -3.32 16.29 11.60
C ARG A 360 -3.86 14.86 11.58
N VAL A 361 -5.17 14.72 11.38
CA VAL A 361 -5.83 13.41 11.31
C VAL A 361 -6.50 13.25 9.95
N LEU A 362 -5.96 12.35 9.12
CA LEU A 362 -6.57 12.03 7.83
C LEU A 362 -7.28 10.68 7.89
N SER A 363 -8.60 10.70 7.73
CA SER A 363 -9.43 9.50 7.75
C SER A 363 -9.55 8.89 6.35
N SER A 364 -9.27 7.61 6.17
CA SER A 364 -9.25 6.98 4.85
C SER A 364 -10.03 5.68 4.79
N VAL A 365 -10.71 5.50 3.66
CA VAL A 365 -11.39 4.25 3.30
C VAL A 365 -10.87 3.76 1.96
N LYS A 366 -10.04 2.71 1.99
CA LYS A 366 -9.49 2.03 0.80
C LYS A 366 -8.69 2.90 -0.18
N VAL A 367 -8.53 4.21 0.05
CA VAL A 367 -7.81 5.13 -0.87
C VAL A 367 -6.32 5.08 -0.67
N LEU A 368 -5.88 4.98 0.59
CA LEU A 368 -4.47 5.09 0.92
C LEU A 368 -3.74 3.75 0.90
N GLY A 369 -4.44 2.65 0.59
CA GLY A 369 -3.79 1.37 0.31
C GLY A 369 -3.00 1.38 -1.01
N GLU A 370 -3.40 2.21 -1.98
CA GLU A 370 -2.92 2.12 -3.36
C GLU A 370 -2.79 3.49 -4.05
N GLY A 371 -1.58 4.04 -4.11
CA GLY A 371 -1.27 5.17 -5.01
C GLY A 371 -1.33 6.55 -4.41
N VAL A 372 -1.22 6.64 -3.09
CA VAL A 372 -0.95 7.91 -2.43
C VAL A 372 0.36 7.78 -1.67
N ASP A 373 1.28 8.70 -1.93
CA ASP A 373 2.49 8.86 -1.13
C ASP A 373 2.12 9.70 0.08
N THR A 374 1.93 9.06 1.24
CA THR A 374 1.66 9.72 2.52
C THR A 374 2.97 10.17 3.16
N ALA A 375 3.82 10.85 2.37
CA ALA A 375 5.10 11.35 2.84
C ALA A 375 4.90 12.10 4.17
N ASN A 376 5.70 11.75 5.18
CA ASN A 376 5.73 12.36 6.51
C ASN A 376 4.57 11.98 7.46
N CYS A 377 3.91 10.85 7.26
CA CYS A 377 3.02 10.28 8.29
C CYS A 377 3.85 9.61 9.38
N ASP A 378 3.64 9.96 10.65
CA ASP A 378 4.32 9.33 11.79
C ASP A 378 3.53 8.14 12.38
N SER A 379 2.23 8.05 12.07
CA SER A 379 1.36 7.07 12.70
C SER A 379 0.16 6.62 11.88
N VAL A 380 -0.26 5.38 12.12
CA VAL A 380 -1.44 4.76 11.49
C VAL A 380 -2.37 4.24 12.57
N ALA A 381 -3.64 4.65 12.53
CA ALA A 381 -4.68 4.15 13.41
C ALA A 381 -5.62 3.17 12.71
N PHE A 382 -5.79 1.98 13.28
CA PHE A 382 -6.68 0.94 12.78
C PHE A 382 -8.05 0.98 13.47
N CYS A 383 -8.87 1.96 13.10
CA CYS A 383 -10.14 2.27 13.78
C CYS A 383 -11.21 1.16 13.69
N ASP A 384 -11.28 0.48 12.54
CA ASP A 384 -12.25 -0.59 12.28
C ASP A 384 -11.78 -1.48 11.13
N ALA A 385 -10.52 -1.94 11.22
CA ALA A 385 -9.84 -2.71 10.19
C ALA A 385 -10.52 -4.05 9.89
N ARG A 386 -11.45 -4.05 8.92
CA ARG A 386 -11.97 -5.27 8.26
C ARG A 386 -11.27 -5.57 6.95
N GLY A 387 -10.12 -4.93 6.71
CA GLY A 387 -9.32 -5.09 5.49
C GLY A 387 -8.71 -6.48 5.38
N SER A 388 -8.30 -6.86 4.17
CA SER A 388 -7.53 -8.08 3.98
C SER A 388 -6.12 -7.92 4.55
N MET A 389 -5.44 -9.03 4.83
CA MET A 389 -4.09 -8.99 5.39
C MET A 389 -3.07 -8.19 4.58
N VAL A 390 -3.25 -8.26 3.26
CA VAL A 390 -2.48 -7.51 2.29
C VAL A 390 -2.66 -6.00 2.47
N ASP A 391 -3.90 -5.55 2.69
CA ASP A 391 -4.21 -4.12 2.82
C ASP A 391 -3.50 -3.54 4.06
N ILE A 392 -3.53 -4.27 5.18
CA ILE A 392 -2.86 -3.88 6.43
C ILE A 392 -1.34 -3.72 6.20
N VAL A 393 -0.70 -4.66 5.51
CA VAL A 393 0.76 -4.64 5.31
C VAL A 393 1.19 -3.55 4.32
N GLN A 394 0.40 -3.36 3.26
CA GLN A 394 0.62 -2.25 2.33
C GLN A 394 0.49 -0.91 3.04
N MET A 395 -0.49 -0.77 3.92
CA MET A 395 -0.70 0.43 4.73
C MET A 395 0.46 0.67 5.69
N VAL A 396 0.87 -0.35 6.45
CA VAL A 396 2.02 -0.26 7.37
C VAL A 396 3.25 0.21 6.59
N GLY A 397 3.67 -0.50 5.54
CA GLY A 397 4.88 -0.08 4.84
C GLY A 397 4.75 1.15 3.94
N ARG A 398 3.56 1.75 3.80
CA ARG A 398 3.40 3.12 3.26
C ARG A 398 3.62 4.17 4.35
N ALA A 399 3.12 3.94 5.55
CA ALA A 399 3.41 4.79 6.70
C ALA A 399 4.90 4.72 7.11
N LEU A 400 5.54 3.57 6.93
CA LEU A 400 6.98 3.39 7.20
C LEU A 400 7.91 4.05 6.18
N ARG A 401 7.39 4.84 5.23
CA ARG A 401 8.20 5.62 4.28
C ARG A 401 8.73 6.90 4.92
N MET A 402 9.52 6.75 5.96
CA MET A 402 10.38 7.83 6.46
C MET A 402 11.74 7.75 5.75
N LYS A 403 12.41 8.89 5.56
CA LYS A 403 13.71 8.87 4.89
C LYS A 403 14.74 8.16 5.77
N PRO A 404 15.67 7.38 5.18
CA PRO A 404 16.81 6.86 5.92
C PRO A 404 17.52 8.01 6.65
N GLY A 405 17.60 7.94 7.98
CA GLY A 405 18.26 8.93 8.83
C GLY A 405 17.34 9.89 9.62
N GLU A 406 16.02 9.83 9.45
CA GLU A 406 15.08 10.64 10.27
C GLU A 406 14.83 10.05 11.67
N GLY A 407 15.22 8.80 11.93
CA GLY A 407 15.29 8.23 13.29
C GLY A 407 13.97 8.07 14.06
N GLU A 408 12.84 8.49 13.48
CA GLU A 408 11.53 8.38 14.12
C GLU A 408 10.99 6.93 14.03
N ILE A 409 10.28 6.49 15.07
CA ILE A 409 9.62 5.19 15.14
C ILE A 409 8.18 5.39 14.69
N ALA A 410 7.72 4.67 13.66
CA ALA A 410 6.34 4.80 13.22
C ALA A 410 5.38 4.10 14.21
N SER A 411 4.29 4.77 14.56
CA SER A 411 3.34 4.25 15.56
C SER A 411 2.09 3.63 14.91
N LEU A 412 1.85 2.35 15.19
CA LEU A 412 0.65 1.62 14.77
C LEU A 412 -0.36 1.60 15.93
N ILE A 413 -1.33 2.51 15.88
CA ILE A 413 -2.37 2.65 16.89
C ILE A 413 -3.46 1.59 16.67
N VAL A 414 -3.71 0.77 17.70
CA VAL A 414 -4.73 -0.28 17.69
C VAL A 414 -5.70 -0.06 18.85
N PRO A 415 -6.90 0.48 18.59
CA PRO A 415 -7.95 0.62 19.59
C PRO A 415 -8.56 -0.74 19.94
N VAL A 416 -8.61 -1.07 21.23
CA VAL A 416 -9.19 -2.30 21.77
C VAL A 416 -10.34 -1.92 22.70
N PHE A 417 -11.56 -2.33 22.35
CA PHE A 417 -12.75 -2.04 23.15
C PHE A 417 -12.98 -3.15 24.16
N LEU A 418 -12.74 -2.86 25.44
CA LEU A 418 -12.89 -3.84 26.52
C LEU A 418 -14.32 -3.84 27.07
N ALA A 419 -14.84 -5.03 27.33
CA ALA A 419 -16.09 -5.19 28.06
C ALA A 419 -15.90 -4.85 29.55
N PRO A 420 -16.96 -4.50 30.29
CA PRO A 420 -16.84 -4.25 31.72
C PRO A 420 -16.33 -5.48 32.47
N GLY A 421 -15.26 -5.30 33.25
CA GLY A 421 -14.63 -6.36 34.02
C GLY A 421 -13.66 -7.24 33.22
N GLU A 422 -13.46 -6.95 31.93
CA GLU A 422 -12.42 -7.60 31.12
C GLU A 422 -11.04 -7.06 31.53
N ASN A 423 -10.09 -7.97 31.75
CA ASN A 423 -8.74 -7.61 32.17
C ASN A 423 -7.85 -7.35 30.93
N PRO A 424 -7.23 -6.16 30.81
CA PRO A 424 -6.28 -5.86 29.75
C PRO A 424 -5.10 -6.87 29.65
N ASP A 425 -4.76 -7.54 30.75
CA ASP A 425 -3.66 -8.51 30.79
C ASP A 425 -4.00 -9.84 30.10
N GLU A 426 -5.27 -10.10 29.75
CA GLU A 426 -5.74 -11.34 29.10
C GLU A 426 -5.76 -11.26 27.56
N ILE A 427 -4.75 -10.62 26.98
CA ILE A 427 -4.62 -10.30 25.53
C ILE A 427 -4.83 -11.52 24.63
N LEU A 428 -4.29 -12.69 24.99
CA LEU A 428 -4.26 -13.88 24.14
C LEU A 428 -5.61 -14.59 24.04
N THR A 429 -6.52 -14.36 24.98
CA THR A 429 -7.80 -15.09 25.09
C THR A 429 -9.01 -14.21 24.86
N SER A 430 -8.83 -12.89 24.94
CA SER A 430 -9.92 -11.93 24.77
C SER A 430 -10.27 -11.71 23.29
N PRO A 431 -11.56 -11.83 22.91
CA PRO A 431 -12.04 -11.46 21.58
C PRO A 431 -11.83 -9.98 21.23
N ALA A 432 -11.66 -9.10 22.22
CA ALA A 432 -11.44 -7.67 22.01
C ALA A 432 -10.13 -7.40 21.22
N TYR A 433 -9.13 -8.28 21.36
CA TYR A 433 -7.83 -8.17 20.72
C TYR A 433 -7.76 -8.83 19.34
N GLU A 434 -8.88 -9.27 18.75
CA GLU A 434 -8.87 -9.92 17.42
C GLU A 434 -8.23 -9.03 16.33
N ILE A 435 -8.45 -7.72 16.39
CA ILE A 435 -7.83 -6.76 15.45
C ILE A 435 -6.32 -6.71 15.65
N LEU A 436 -5.86 -6.66 16.92
CA LEU A 436 -4.43 -6.69 17.25
C LEU A 436 -3.79 -7.99 16.75
N ALA A 437 -4.40 -9.13 17.06
CA ALA A 437 -3.92 -10.45 16.62
C ALA A 437 -3.81 -10.51 15.09
N LYS A 438 -4.82 -10.03 14.36
CA LYS A 438 -4.76 -9.93 12.89
C LYS A 438 -3.59 -9.06 12.43
N ILE A 439 -3.40 -7.88 13.00
CA ILE A 439 -2.29 -6.98 12.62
C ILE A 439 -0.94 -7.65 12.87
N LEU A 440 -0.76 -8.29 14.03
CA LEU A 440 0.47 -9.01 14.36
C LEU A 440 0.69 -10.22 13.44
N GLU A 441 -0.37 -10.96 13.10
CA GLU A 441 -0.32 -12.03 12.10
C GLU A 441 0.03 -11.50 10.72
N ALA A 442 -0.44 -10.31 10.35
CA ALA A 442 -0.08 -9.63 9.10
C ALA A 442 1.40 -9.39 9.02
N LEU A 443 1.94 -8.79 10.07
CA LEU A 443 3.34 -8.48 10.18
C LEU A 443 4.16 -9.77 10.14
N ARG A 444 3.71 -10.82 10.86
CA ARG A 444 4.34 -12.15 10.88
C ARG A 444 4.29 -12.89 9.55
N ALA A 445 3.21 -12.79 8.79
CA ALA A 445 3.09 -13.47 7.49
C ALA A 445 4.14 -12.98 6.47
N HIS A 446 4.76 -11.83 6.72
CA HIS A 446 5.84 -11.29 5.91
C HIS A 446 7.23 -11.50 6.50
N ASP A 447 7.29 -11.96 7.75
CA ASP A 447 8.52 -12.21 8.47
C ASP A 447 8.31 -13.14 9.67
N THR A 448 8.82 -14.37 9.57
CA THR A 448 8.81 -15.37 10.65
C THR A 448 9.56 -14.91 11.89
N ASP A 449 10.50 -13.97 11.74
CA ASP A 449 11.42 -13.53 12.81
C ASP A 449 10.81 -12.44 13.73
N THR A 450 9.69 -11.82 13.32
CA THR A 450 8.98 -10.75 14.08
C THR A 450 8.57 -11.18 15.50
N VAL A 451 8.35 -12.47 15.74
CA VAL A 451 7.87 -12.97 17.05
C VAL A 451 8.95 -12.90 18.13
N GLU A 452 10.22 -13.08 17.79
CA GLU A 452 11.30 -13.05 18.78
C GLU A 452 11.54 -11.63 19.32
N ALA A 453 11.36 -10.61 18.48
CA ALA A 453 11.53 -9.21 18.86
C ALA A 453 10.35 -8.66 19.69
N LEU A 454 9.12 -9.08 19.40
CA LEU A 454 7.91 -8.66 20.15
C LEU A 454 7.81 -9.33 21.53
N ALA A 455 8.51 -10.44 21.75
CA ALA A 455 8.54 -11.15 23.02
C ALA A 455 9.61 -10.63 24.00
N ASP A 456 10.47 -9.68 23.60
CA ASP A 456 11.55 -9.17 24.45
C ASP A 456 11.29 -7.75 25.00
N PRO A 457 10.74 -7.61 26.22
CA PRO A 457 10.55 -6.32 26.87
C PRO A 457 11.86 -5.57 27.19
N ARG A 458 13.05 -6.18 27.00
CA ARG A 458 14.36 -5.57 27.30
C ARG A 458 14.84 -4.55 26.25
N VAL A 459 14.18 -4.41 25.11
CA VAL A 459 14.49 -3.34 24.13
C VAL A 459 14.16 -1.95 24.68
N ARG A 460 13.34 -1.86 25.75
CA ARG A 460 13.01 -0.60 26.45
C ARG A 460 14.13 -0.03 27.33
N SER A 461 15.20 -0.77 27.62
CA SER A 461 16.27 -0.32 28.55
C SER A 461 17.54 0.14 27.83
N GLY A 462 17.39 0.82 26.69
CA GLY A 462 18.45 1.60 26.06
C GLY A 462 18.33 3.07 26.47
N SER A 463 18.96 3.43 27.56
CA SER A 463 19.06 4.79 28.11
C SER A 463 19.50 5.83 27.07
N TYR A 464 18.69 6.89 26.90
CA TYR A 464 19.14 8.28 26.77
C TYR A 464 18.16 9.21 27.49
#